data_AF-A0A1V6TRM0-F1
#
_entry.id   AF-A0A1V6TRM0-F1
#
_cell.length_a   1.000
_cell.length_b   1.000
_cell.length_c   1.000
_cell.angle_alpha   90.00
_cell.angle_beta   90.00
_cell.angle_gamma   90.00
#
_symmetry.space_group_name_H-M   'P 1'
#
loop_
_entity.id
_entity.type
_entity.pdbx_description
1 polymer ?
#
loop_
_entity_poly.entity_id
_entity_poly.type
_entity_poly.pdbx_seq_one_letter_code
_entity_poly.pdbx_strand_id
1 'polypeptide(L)'
;MTMIDQLLHSIYGLPPPTSGARKEPMQVLAVGISRSGTDSLREALHLLGFNHTHHGFDTILPPSSLEGIYRLLQKKYTTAPEADGSKKLTAKDFDSILLNSVGVSDLFAAEFAPELIEAYPSAKVILNVRKDLDSWYRSMQNTMGYFDRNPIDWDWCKSWFSADLFWIRQTMSRTMMPRFFRGSFQSNGKWVYEQHVAMVRGLDLPEDRLLEWSVEEGWEPLCRFLSKPVPDIPFPNGNPPKAWAERIAKTMEAHHKRAVRNMLVFGALAFVIPVILCTYLVGFF
;
A
#
# COMPACT_ATOMS: atom_id res chain seq x y z
N MET A 1 -15.10 -12.55 8.15
CA MET A 1 -15.45 -11.17 7.74
C MET A 1 -16.67 -10.73 8.53
N THR A 2 -16.66 -9.55 9.14
CA THR A 2 -17.76 -9.12 10.03
C THR A 2 -18.98 -8.64 9.22
N MET A 3 -20.15 -8.53 9.87
CA MET A 3 -21.36 -7.93 9.25
C MET A 3 -21.09 -6.48 8.80
N ILE A 4 -20.31 -5.73 9.58
CA ILE A 4 -19.92 -4.35 9.23
C ILE A 4 -19.06 -4.35 7.97
N ASP A 5 -18.09 -5.26 7.84
CA ASP A 5 -17.25 -5.33 6.63
C ASP A 5 -18.08 -5.63 5.37
N GLN A 6 -19.04 -6.56 5.47
CA GLN A 6 -19.93 -6.87 4.35
C GLN A 6 -20.73 -5.64 3.90
N LEU A 7 -21.23 -4.86 4.86
CA LEU A 7 -21.92 -3.60 4.57
C LEU A 7 -20.99 -2.58 3.90
N LEU A 8 -19.77 -2.41 4.41
CA LEU A 8 -18.78 -1.47 3.83
C LEU A 8 -18.44 -1.83 2.39
N HIS A 9 -18.23 -3.11 2.09
CA HIS A 9 -17.98 -3.60 0.73
C HIS A 9 -19.20 -3.45 -0.19
N SER A 10 -20.41 -3.47 0.36
CA SER A 10 -21.64 -3.24 -0.42
C SER A 10 -21.86 -1.76 -0.74
N ILE A 11 -21.61 -0.87 0.23
CA ILE A 11 -21.80 0.58 0.07
C ILE A 11 -20.68 1.21 -0.77
N TYR A 12 -19.44 0.78 -0.55
CA TYR A 12 -18.25 1.38 -1.15
C TYR A 12 -17.56 0.47 -2.17
N GLY A 13 -18.22 -0.60 -2.63
CA GLY A 13 -17.63 -1.56 -3.57
C GLY A 13 -17.09 -0.88 -4.83
N LEU A 14 -15.84 -1.18 -5.17
CA LEU A 14 -15.20 -0.73 -6.40
C LEU A 14 -15.09 -1.90 -7.38
N PRO A 15 -15.16 -1.65 -8.71
CA PRO A 15 -14.89 -2.68 -9.69
C PRO A 15 -13.50 -3.27 -9.44
N PRO A 16 -13.35 -4.61 -9.39
CA PRO A 16 -12.04 -5.21 -9.22
C PRO A 16 -11.16 -4.83 -10.42
N PRO A 17 -9.83 -4.69 -10.23
CA PRO A 17 -8.93 -4.54 -11.36
C PRO A 17 -9.10 -5.72 -12.31
N THR A 18 -9.03 -5.47 -13.62
CA THR A 18 -9.11 -6.53 -14.63
C THR A 18 -7.97 -7.52 -14.40
N SER A 19 -8.32 -8.72 -13.93
CA SER A 19 -7.35 -9.74 -13.61
C SER A 19 -6.95 -10.53 -14.86
N GLY A 20 -5.65 -10.73 -15.02
CA GLY A 20 -5.09 -11.78 -15.85
C GLY A 20 -4.26 -12.68 -14.95
N ALA A 21 -4.16 -13.98 -15.28
CA ALA A 21 -3.22 -14.84 -14.61
C ALA A 21 -1.80 -14.27 -14.76
N ARG A 22 -1.02 -14.28 -13.67
CA ARG A 22 0.41 -13.95 -13.67
C ARG A 22 1.10 -14.70 -14.81
N LYS A 23 1.66 -13.96 -15.76
CA LYS A 23 2.37 -14.54 -16.91
C LYS A 23 3.80 -14.98 -16.58
N GLU A 24 4.45 -14.28 -15.67
CA GLU A 24 5.84 -14.49 -15.26
C GLU A 24 5.92 -14.67 -13.74
N PRO A 25 6.77 -15.59 -13.25
CA PRO A 25 6.90 -15.82 -11.81
C PRO A 25 7.31 -14.55 -11.06
N MET A 26 6.99 -14.46 -9.78
CA MET A 26 7.55 -13.42 -8.92
C MET A 26 9.06 -13.61 -8.81
N GLN A 27 9.83 -12.56 -9.10
CA GLN A 27 11.29 -12.61 -9.17
C GLN A 27 11.96 -11.86 -8.02
N VAL A 28 11.42 -10.70 -7.61
CA VAL A 28 12.06 -9.82 -6.61
C VAL A 28 11.06 -9.31 -5.56
N LEU A 29 11.41 -9.48 -4.29
CA LEU A 29 10.69 -8.93 -3.14
C LEU A 29 11.56 -7.86 -2.47
N ALA A 30 11.33 -6.59 -2.75
CA ALA A 30 12.04 -5.48 -2.13
C ALA A 30 11.31 -5.00 -0.87
N VAL A 31 11.62 -5.62 0.26
CA VAL A 31 10.84 -5.55 1.51
C VAL A 31 11.22 -4.39 2.43
N GLY A 32 12.04 -3.44 1.97
CA GLY A 32 12.36 -2.25 2.76
C GLY A 32 11.16 -1.32 2.94
N ILE A 33 11.09 -0.66 4.11
CA ILE A 33 10.00 0.28 4.43
C ILE A 33 10.07 1.49 3.50
N SER A 34 8.93 2.10 3.18
CA SER A 34 8.86 3.35 2.44
C SER A 34 9.94 4.36 2.84
N ARG A 35 10.42 5.11 1.84
CA ARG A 35 11.49 6.12 1.98
C ARG A 35 12.87 5.56 2.27
N SER A 36 13.09 4.27 2.02
CA SER A 36 14.42 3.62 2.06
C SER A 36 15.03 3.38 0.68
N GLY A 37 14.79 4.29 -0.28
CA GLY A 37 15.24 4.15 -1.66
C GLY A 37 14.36 3.25 -2.54
N THR A 38 13.11 3.01 -2.13
CA THR A 38 12.16 2.10 -2.80
C THR A 38 11.89 2.47 -4.26
N ASP A 39 11.73 3.76 -4.57
CA ASP A 39 11.48 4.24 -5.93
C ASP A 39 12.75 4.13 -6.80
N SER A 40 13.91 4.58 -6.29
CA SER A 40 15.20 4.36 -6.95
C SER A 40 15.45 2.89 -7.27
N LEU A 41 15.17 2.00 -6.32
CA LEU A 41 15.32 0.56 -6.49
C LEU A 41 14.34 0.02 -7.53
N ARG A 42 13.09 0.48 -7.55
CA ARG A 42 12.09 0.12 -8.57
C ARG A 42 12.57 0.48 -9.97
N GLU A 43 13.03 1.72 -10.18
CA GLU A 43 13.56 2.17 -11.46
C GLU A 43 14.82 1.39 -11.85
N ALA A 44 15.70 1.09 -10.89
CA ALA A 44 16.87 0.25 -11.12
C ALA A 44 16.48 -1.17 -11.58
N LEU A 45 15.46 -1.77 -10.97
CA LEU A 45 14.94 -3.07 -11.39
C LEU A 45 14.36 -3.00 -12.80
N HIS A 46 13.63 -1.94 -13.17
CA HIS A 46 13.13 -1.79 -14.54
C HIS A 46 14.28 -1.72 -15.56
N LEU A 47 15.34 -0.98 -15.26
CA LEU A 47 16.55 -0.89 -16.08
C LEU A 47 17.29 -2.23 -16.21
N LEU A 48 17.19 -3.12 -15.21
CA LEU A 48 17.74 -4.47 -15.24
C LEU A 48 16.82 -5.52 -15.94
N GLY A 49 15.71 -5.06 -16.50
CA GLY A 49 14.76 -5.87 -17.28
C GLY A 49 13.64 -6.52 -16.45
N PHE A 50 13.43 -6.09 -15.20
CA PHE A 50 12.26 -6.50 -14.43
C PHE A 50 11.06 -5.63 -14.85
N ASN A 51 10.32 -6.08 -15.88
CA ASN A 51 9.34 -5.30 -16.63
C ASN A 51 8.32 -4.52 -15.77
N HIS A 52 7.80 -5.12 -14.69
CA HIS A 52 6.89 -4.43 -13.78
C HIS A 52 7.12 -4.81 -12.32
N THR A 53 7.51 -3.81 -11.54
CA THR A 53 7.69 -3.90 -10.08
C THR A 53 6.63 -3.02 -9.42
N HIS A 54 5.68 -3.66 -8.73
CA HIS A 54 4.60 -2.99 -7.99
C HIS A 54 5.20 -2.11 -6.89
N HIS A 55 4.77 -0.86 -6.83
CA HIS A 55 5.22 0.12 -5.84
C HIS A 55 4.02 0.83 -5.18
N GLY A 56 4.23 1.59 -4.10
CA GLY A 56 3.12 2.30 -3.42
C GLY A 56 2.36 3.29 -4.32
N PHE A 57 2.98 3.74 -5.41
CA PHE A 57 2.29 4.53 -6.45
C PHE A 57 1.21 3.74 -7.18
N ASP A 58 1.45 2.44 -7.44
CA ASP A 58 0.49 1.52 -8.07
C ASP A 58 -0.63 1.12 -7.09
N THR A 59 -0.33 1.17 -5.78
CA THR A 59 -1.31 0.95 -4.70
C THR A 59 -2.29 2.12 -4.55
N ILE A 60 -1.82 3.37 -4.63
CA ILE A 60 -2.65 4.56 -4.42
C ILE A 60 -3.47 4.90 -5.69
N LEU A 61 -3.07 4.40 -6.85
CA LEU A 61 -3.69 4.69 -8.15
C LEU A 61 -3.86 3.38 -8.95
N PRO A 62 -5.04 2.72 -9.06
CA PRO A 62 -6.43 3.11 -8.72
C PRO A 62 -6.94 2.59 -7.34
N PRO A 63 -7.96 3.24 -6.73
CA PRO A 63 -8.49 2.86 -5.41
C PRO A 63 -9.07 1.45 -5.28
N SER A 64 -9.40 0.77 -6.39
CA SER A 64 -9.87 -0.62 -6.38
C SER A 64 -8.82 -1.58 -5.80
N SER A 65 -7.53 -1.28 -5.96
CA SER A 65 -6.46 -2.06 -5.35
C SER A 65 -6.47 -1.94 -3.81
N LEU A 66 -6.92 -0.81 -3.27
CA LEU A 66 -6.97 -0.58 -1.82
C LEU A 66 -8.07 -1.41 -1.14
N GLU A 67 -9.23 -1.58 -1.77
CA GLU A 67 -10.26 -2.50 -1.26
C GLU A 67 -9.70 -3.93 -1.12
N GLY A 68 -8.98 -4.41 -2.13
CA GLY A 68 -8.34 -5.72 -2.09
C GLY A 68 -7.25 -5.83 -1.03
N ILE A 69 -6.41 -4.80 -0.89
CA ILE A 69 -5.38 -4.73 0.15
C ILE A 69 -6.01 -4.74 1.54
N TYR A 70 -7.13 -4.04 1.76
CA TYR A 70 -7.87 -4.12 3.02
C TYR A 70 -8.30 -5.55 3.36
N ARG A 71 -8.76 -6.33 2.37
CA ARG A 71 -9.11 -7.75 2.58
C ARG A 71 -7.88 -8.57 3.01
N LEU A 72 -6.70 -8.32 2.41
CA LEU A 72 -5.45 -8.97 2.83
C LEU A 72 -5.06 -8.59 4.26
N LEU A 73 -5.18 -7.32 4.63
CA LEU A 73 -4.92 -6.83 6.00
C LEU A 73 -5.87 -7.49 7.00
N GLN A 74 -7.16 -7.61 6.67
CA GLN A 74 -8.11 -8.35 7.51
C GLN A 74 -7.68 -9.81 7.66
N LYS A 75 -7.36 -10.50 6.56
CA LYS A 75 -6.88 -11.88 6.62
C LYS A 75 -5.63 -12.04 7.49
N LYS A 76 -4.67 -11.11 7.38
CA LYS A 76 -3.44 -11.07 8.20
C LYS A 76 -3.74 -10.90 9.69
N TYR A 77 -4.52 -9.88 10.05
CA TYR A 77 -4.64 -9.43 11.44
C TYR A 77 -5.82 -10.01 12.22
N THR A 78 -6.87 -10.49 11.56
CA THR A 78 -8.12 -10.89 12.24
C THR A 78 -8.49 -12.35 12.07
N THR A 79 -7.83 -13.08 11.17
CA THR A 79 -8.09 -14.51 10.96
C THR A 79 -7.15 -15.34 11.83
N ALA A 80 -7.71 -16.30 12.58
CA ALA A 80 -6.91 -17.27 13.34
C ALA A 80 -6.06 -18.12 12.38
N PRO A 81 -4.92 -18.67 12.82
CA PRO A 81 -4.23 -19.69 12.03
C PRO A 81 -5.18 -20.86 11.76
N GLU A 82 -5.15 -21.41 10.55
CA GLU A 82 -5.93 -22.59 10.22
C GLU A 82 -5.41 -23.79 11.03
N ALA A 83 -6.33 -24.62 11.52
CA ALA A 83 -5.99 -25.76 12.40
C ALA A 83 -5.20 -26.86 11.67
N ASP A 84 -5.27 -26.89 10.34
CA ASP A 84 -4.55 -27.82 9.47
C ASP A 84 -3.12 -27.36 9.11
N GLY A 85 -2.68 -26.22 9.66
CA GLY A 85 -1.37 -25.63 9.37
C GLY A 85 -1.30 -24.93 8.02
N SER A 86 -2.42 -24.74 7.32
CA SER A 86 -2.44 -23.99 6.07
C SER A 86 -2.14 -22.50 6.29
N LYS A 87 -1.45 -21.92 5.29
CA LYS A 87 -0.97 -20.54 5.37
C LYS A 87 -2.15 -19.57 5.34
N LYS A 88 -2.11 -18.56 6.23
CA LYS A 88 -3.12 -17.49 6.23
C LYS A 88 -3.13 -16.72 4.91
N LEU A 89 -1.96 -16.47 4.32
CA LEU A 89 -1.82 -15.75 3.05
C LEU A 89 -1.01 -16.59 2.07
N THR A 90 -1.49 -16.67 0.85
CA THR A 90 -0.92 -17.48 -0.24
C THR A 90 -0.52 -16.60 -1.42
N ALA A 91 0.28 -17.14 -2.34
CA ALA A 91 0.60 -16.44 -3.60
C ALA A 91 -0.66 -16.03 -4.38
N LYS A 92 -1.74 -16.83 -4.34
CA LYS A 92 -3.02 -16.50 -4.97
C LYS A 92 -3.68 -15.27 -4.36
N ASP A 93 -3.59 -15.11 -3.03
CA ASP A 93 -4.11 -13.92 -2.35
C ASP A 93 -3.35 -12.66 -2.82
N PHE A 94 -2.01 -12.74 -2.87
CA PHE A 94 -1.17 -11.63 -3.31
C PHE A 94 -1.32 -11.31 -4.80
N ASP A 95 -1.45 -12.33 -5.66
CA ASP A 95 -1.61 -12.15 -7.11
C ASP A 95 -2.94 -11.46 -7.47
N SER A 96 -3.94 -11.44 -6.57
CA SER A 96 -5.16 -10.64 -6.75
C SER A 96 -4.89 -9.12 -6.75
N ILE A 97 -3.77 -8.70 -6.16
CA ILE A 97 -3.34 -7.29 -6.07
C ILE A 97 -2.13 -7.03 -6.98
N LEU A 98 -1.13 -7.92 -6.92
CA LEU A 98 0.13 -7.77 -7.65
C LEU A 98 0.00 -8.12 -9.14
N LEU A 99 -1.06 -8.82 -9.54
CA LEU A 99 -1.36 -9.17 -10.92
C LEU A 99 -0.14 -9.77 -11.64
N ASN A 100 0.32 -9.12 -12.72
CA ASN A 100 1.47 -9.56 -13.52
C ASN A 100 2.82 -8.98 -13.05
N SER A 101 2.87 -8.30 -11.91
CA SER A 101 4.12 -7.68 -11.43
C SER A 101 5.14 -8.74 -11.06
N VAL A 102 6.31 -8.71 -11.71
CA VAL A 102 7.44 -9.61 -11.44
C VAL A 102 8.26 -9.19 -10.21
N GLY A 103 7.99 -8.01 -9.68
CA GLY A 103 8.53 -7.58 -8.39
C GLY A 103 7.51 -6.79 -7.57
N VAL A 104 7.82 -6.60 -6.29
CA VAL A 104 7.05 -5.76 -5.38
C VAL A 104 7.97 -5.00 -4.44
N SER A 105 7.65 -3.76 -4.14
CA SER A 105 8.40 -2.89 -3.24
C SER A 105 7.49 -1.99 -2.41
N ASP A 106 8.11 -1.16 -1.57
CA ASP A 106 7.49 -0.12 -0.76
C ASP A 106 6.58 -0.70 0.34
N LEU A 107 5.67 0.12 0.89
CA LEU A 107 4.95 -0.20 2.12
C LEU A 107 4.16 -1.51 2.06
N PHE A 108 3.62 -1.88 0.89
CA PHE A 108 2.95 -3.17 0.73
C PHE A 108 3.93 -4.33 0.91
N ALA A 109 5.12 -4.25 0.30
CA ALA A 109 6.14 -5.29 0.47
C ALA A 109 6.61 -5.39 1.92
N ALA A 110 6.80 -4.25 2.59
CA ALA A 110 7.19 -4.22 4.01
C ALA A 110 6.09 -4.77 4.94
N GLU A 111 4.84 -4.36 4.73
CA GLU A 111 3.68 -4.81 5.51
C GLU A 111 3.53 -6.33 5.48
N PHE A 112 3.73 -6.95 4.33
CA PHE A 112 3.55 -8.40 4.13
C PHE A 112 4.88 -9.15 3.98
N ALA A 113 6.00 -8.61 4.46
CA ALA A 113 7.32 -9.17 4.16
C ALA A 113 7.47 -10.67 4.49
N PRO A 114 7.15 -11.16 5.71
CA PRO A 114 7.21 -12.59 6.01
C PRO A 114 6.33 -13.42 5.08
N GLU A 115 5.09 -12.99 4.88
CA GLU A 115 4.10 -13.73 4.11
C GLU A 115 4.43 -13.76 2.62
N LEU A 116 4.97 -12.67 2.06
CA LEU A 116 5.45 -12.60 0.68
C LEU A 116 6.66 -13.52 0.47
N ILE A 117 7.64 -13.48 1.39
CA ILE A 117 8.84 -14.32 1.33
C ILE A 117 8.46 -15.80 1.39
N GLU A 118 7.46 -16.14 2.18
CA GLU A 118 6.95 -17.50 2.31
C GLU A 118 6.08 -17.95 1.12
N ALA A 119 5.31 -17.02 0.53
CA ALA A 119 4.44 -17.27 -0.61
C ALA A 119 5.21 -17.43 -1.92
N TYR A 120 6.36 -16.75 -2.06
CA TYR A 120 7.20 -16.77 -3.26
C TYR A 120 8.62 -17.28 -2.93
N PRO A 121 8.78 -18.60 -2.69
CA PRO A 121 10.05 -19.18 -2.23
C PRO A 121 11.22 -19.03 -3.21
N SER A 122 10.94 -18.89 -4.51
CA SER A 122 11.96 -18.72 -5.55
C SER A 122 12.40 -17.27 -5.76
N ALA A 123 11.66 -16.29 -5.22
CA ALA A 123 11.97 -14.89 -5.41
C ALA A 123 13.19 -14.49 -4.56
N LYS A 124 14.06 -13.66 -5.14
CA LYS A 124 15.15 -12.99 -4.43
C LYS A 124 14.56 -11.89 -3.54
N VAL A 125 15.13 -11.71 -2.36
CA VAL A 125 14.67 -10.76 -1.35
C VAL A 125 15.71 -9.65 -1.21
N ILE A 126 15.26 -8.40 -1.31
CA ILE A 126 16.09 -7.22 -1.09
C ILE A 126 15.55 -6.49 0.13
N LEU A 127 16.31 -6.47 1.21
CA LEU A 127 16.07 -5.63 2.36
C LEU A 127 16.77 -4.30 2.14
N ASN A 128 16.07 -3.36 1.48
CA ASN A 128 16.62 -2.03 1.28
C ASN A 128 16.50 -1.18 2.55
N VAL A 129 17.59 -0.55 2.98
CA VAL A 129 17.72 0.18 4.24
C VAL A 129 18.33 1.56 4.06
N ARG A 130 18.10 2.44 5.04
CA ARG A 130 18.77 3.73 5.22
C ARG A 130 19.79 3.63 6.34
N LYS A 131 21.01 4.11 6.07
CA LYS A 131 22.08 4.20 7.07
C LYS A 131 21.77 5.23 8.16
N ASP A 132 21.16 6.36 7.78
CA ASP A 132 20.71 7.40 8.69
C ASP A 132 19.20 7.26 8.97
N LEU A 133 18.88 6.76 10.17
CA LEU A 133 17.52 6.53 10.62
C LEU A 133 16.76 7.84 10.93
N ASP A 134 17.46 8.91 11.31
CA ASP A 134 16.88 10.24 11.53
C ASP A 134 16.48 10.90 10.22
N SER A 135 17.32 10.77 9.18
CA SER A 135 17.00 11.19 7.82
C SER A 135 15.81 10.42 7.28
N TRP A 136 15.79 9.08 7.45
CA TRP A 136 14.63 8.27 7.09
C TRP A 136 13.36 8.73 7.78
N TYR A 137 13.39 8.89 9.10
CA TYR A 137 12.22 9.29 9.89
C TYR A 137 11.65 10.62 9.41
N ARG A 138 12.49 11.64 9.20
CA ARG A 138 12.06 12.95 8.66
C ARG A 138 11.44 12.83 7.27
N SER A 139 12.03 12.03 6.38
CA SER A 139 11.50 11.78 5.03
C SER A 139 10.13 11.07 5.07
N MET A 140 10.00 10.06 5.93
CA MET A 140 8.76 9.32 6.13
C MET A 140 7.68 10.19 6.77
N GLN A 141 8.02 11.00 7.77
CA GLN A 141 7.10 11.97 8.39
C GLN A 141 6.56 12.97 7.37
N ASN A 142 7.43 13.50 6.49
CA ASN A 142 7.03 14.48 5.47
C ASN A 142 6.13 13.88 4.39
N THR A 143 6.26 12.58 4.11
CA THR A 143 5.53 11.90 3.03
C THR A 143 4.24 11.24 3.52
N MET A 144 4.34 10.44 4.58
CA MET A 144 3.28 9.57 5.08
C MET A 144 2.68 10.04 6.39
N GLY A 145 3.26 11.06 7.03
CA GLY A 145 2.76 11.60 8.30
C GLY A 145 1.32 12.11 8.24
N TYR A 146 0.80 12.44 7.06
CA TYR A 146 -0.63 12.74 6.88
C TYR A 146 -1.53 11.57 7.32
N PHE A 147 -1.15 10.33 7.03
CA PHE A 147 -1.94 9.16 7.41
C PHE A 147 -1.85 8.83 8.91
N ASP A 148 -0.89 9.43 9.62
CA ASP A 148 -0.69 9.31 11.08
C ASP A 148 -1.40 10.42 11.88
N ARG A 149 -1.88 11.49 11.21
CA ARG A 149 -2.52 12.65 11.87
C ARG A 149 -3.95 12.35 12.35
N ASN A 150 -4.42 13.23 13.25
CA ASN A 150 -5.72 13.20 13.93
C ASN A 150 -6.86 12.61 13.05
N PRO A 151 -7.54 11.55 13.50
CA PRO A 151 -8.44 10.76 12.66
C PRO A 151 -9.73 11.47 12.23
N ILE A 152 -10.02 12.70 12.69
CA ILE A 152 -11.29 13.40 12.41
C ILE A 152 -11.01 14.78 11.79
N ASP A 153 -10.56 14.79 10.54
CA ASP A 153 -10.38 16.00 9.74
C ASP A 153 -11.43 16.09 8.61
N TRP A 154 -11.37 17.13 7.78
CA TRP A 154 -12.30 17.29 6.67
C TRP A 154 -12.22 16.15 5.65
N ASP A 155 -11.04 15.55 5.49
CA ASP A 155 -10.85 14.39 4.62
C ASP A 155 -11.50 13.13 5.20
N TRP A 156 -11.56 12.99 6.53
CA TRP A 156 -12.37 11.97 7.18
C TRP A 156 -13.84 12.12 6.79
N CYS A 157 -14.41 13.31 6.91
CA CYS A 157 -15.81 13.56 6.56
C CYS A 157 -16.07 13.22 5.09
N LYS A 158 -15.26 13.77 4.18
CA LYS A 158 -15.38 13.52 2.73
C LYS A 158 -15.23 12.04 2.37
N SER A 159 -14.44 11.27 3.11
CA SER A 159 -14.23 9.85 2.83
C SER A 159 -15.52 9.03 2.83
N TRP A 160 -16.51 9.39 3.66
CA TRP A 160 -17.80 8.69 3.72
C TRP A 160 -18.70 8.92 2.51
N PHE A 161 -18.38 9.90 1.67
CA PHE A 161 -19.19 10.28 0.51
C PHE A 161 -18.56 9.89 -0.83
N SER A 162 -17.44 9.16 -0.83
CA SER A 162 -16.81 8.66 -2.04
C SER A 162 -16.09 7.35 -1.77
N ALA A 163 -16.47 6.28 -2.47
CA ALA A 163 -15.82 4.96 -2.36
C ALA A 163 -14.30 5.02 -2.49
N ASP A 164 -13.79 5.84 -3.42
CA ASP A 164 -12.35 6.06 -3.60
C ASP A 164 -11.66 6.57 -2.32
N LEU A 165 -12.16 7.67 -1.75
CA LEU A 165 -11.60 8.26 -0.53
C LEU A 165 -11.86 7.39 0.69
N PHE A 166 -12.99 6.69 0.71
CA PHE A 166 -13.30 5.72 1.74
C PHE A 166 -12.21 4.65 1.80
N TRP A 167 -11.89 3.98 0.68
CA TRP A 167 -10.88 2.92 0.68
C TRP A 167 -9.46 3.42 0.91
N ILE A 168 -9.11 4.62 0.42
CA ILE A 168 -7.83 5.27 0.78
C ILE A 168 -7.72 5.41 2.29
N ARG A 169 -8.74 5.97 2.94
CA ARG A 169 -8.68 6.22 4.39
C ARG A 169 -8.86 4.94 5.20
N GLN A 170 -9.73 4.03 4.78
CA GLN A 170 -9.98 2.75 5.43
C GLN A 170 -8.73 1.86 5.41
N THR A 171 -8.07 1.79 4.27
CA THR A 171 -6.89 0.93 4.09
C THR A 171 -5.65 1.58 4.69
N MET A 172 -5.33 2.83 4.34
CA MET A 172 -4.09 3.49 4.78
C MET A 172 -4.18 4.00 6.21
N SER A 173 -5.15 4.89 6.50
CA SER A 173 -5.22 5.62 7.78
C SER A 173 -5.84 4.82 8.92
N ARG A 174 -6.88 4.01 8.66
CA ARG A 174 -7.64 3.31 9.70
C ARG A 174 -7.13 1.89 9.97
N THR A 175 -6.35 1.32 9.04
CA THR A 175 -5.90 -0.07 9.13
C THR A 175 -4.38 -0.20 9.03
N MET A 176 -3.80 -0.04 7.84
CA MET A 176 -2.39 -0.40 7.60
C MET A 176 -1.44 0.45 8.44
N MET A 177 -1.56 1.78 8.44
CA MET A 177 -0.61 2.62 9.17
C MET A 177 -0.66 2.44 10.69
N PRO A 178 -1.84 2.46 11.34
CA PRO A 178 -1.93 2.14 12.76
C PRO A 178 -1.46 0.72 13.11
N ARG A 179 -1.70 -0.27 12.24
CA ARG A 179 -1.26 -1.65 12.51
C ARG A 179 0.26 -1.79 12.36
N PHE A 180 0.81 -1.33 11.24
CA PHE A 180 2.24 -1.39 10.93
C PHE A 180 3.07 -0.62 11.96
N PHE A 181 2.67 0.62 12.27
CA PHE A 181 3.37 1.48 13.24
C PHE A 181 2.90 1.31 14.69
N ARG A 182 2.13 0.27 14.99
CA ARG A 182 1.65 -0.06 16.34
C ARG A 182 0.98 1.11 17.06
N GLY A 183 0.13 1.83 16.33
CA GLY A 183 -0.69 2.94 16.81
C GLY A 183 -0.25 4.29 16.28
N SER A 184 1.05 4.61 16.32
CA SER A 184 1.56 5.91 15.89
C SER A 184 2.95 5.81 15.26
N PHE A 185 3.06 6.28 14.02
CA PHE A 185 4.36 6.47 13.37
C PHE A 185 5.21 7.48 14.13
N GLN A 186 4.62 8.59 14.59
CA GLN A 186 5.36 9.62 15.31
C GLN A 186 6.09 9.07 16.54
N SER A 187 5.43 8.21 17.32
CA SER A 187 6.02 7.65 18.54
C SER A 187 6.87 6.42 18.28
N ASN A 188 6.48 5.55 17.33
CA ASN A 188 7.05 4.22 17.19
C ASN A 188 7.89 4.03 15.91
N GLY A 189 7.92 5.00 14.99
CA GLY A 189 8.42 4.81 13.63
C GLY A 189 9.83 4.24 13.55
N LYS A 190 10.77 4.82 14.31
CA LYS A 190 12.17 4.34 14.37
C LYS A 190 12.28 2.93 14.93
N TRP A 191 11.59 2.66 16.04
CA TRP A 191 11.60 1.34 16.66
C TRP A 191 10.98 0.28 15.74
N VAL A 192 9.86 0.58 15.07
CA VAL A 192 9.25 -0.32 14.08
C VAL A 192 10.20 -0.59 12.92
N TYR A 193 10.95 0.43 12.46
CA TYR A 193 11.95 0.25 11.43
C TYR A 193 13.03 -0.74 11.84
N GLU A 194 13.61 -0.56 13.02
CA GLU A 194 14.64 -1.47 13.55
C GLU A 194 14.10 -2.89 13.73
N GLN A 195 12.88 -3.03 14.26
CA GLN A 195 12.21 -4.32 14.42
C GLN A 195 11.95 -5.00 13.07
N HIS A 196 11.55 -4.25 12.04
CA HIS A 196 11.34 -4.80 10.70
C HIS A 196 12.64 -5.33 10.09
N VAL A 197 13.72 -4.56 10.19
CA VAL A 197 15.04 -4.97 9.72
C VAL A 197 15.51 -6.22 10.48
N ALA A 198 15.40 -6.23 11.81
CA ALA A 198 15.77 -7.38 12.62
C ALA A 198 14.93 -8.62 12.30
N MET A 199 13.63 -8.45 12.05
CA MET A 199 12.74 -9.54 11.67
C MET A 199 13.17 -10.16 10.34
N VAL A 200 13.42 -9.37 9.29
CA VAL A 200 13.82 -9.89 7.98
C VAL A 200 15.17 -10.60 8.05
N ARG A 201 16.14 -10.04 8.79
CA ARG A 201 17.44 -10.71 9.06
C ARG A 201 17.27 -12.04 9.80
N GLY A 202 16.31 -12.11 10.72
CA GLY A 202 16.01 -13.30 11.50
C GLY A 202 15.26 -14.41 10.75
N LEU A 203 14.88 -14.21 9.48
CA LEU A 203 14.25 -15.24 8.65
C LEU A 203 15.23 -16.31 8.15
N ASP A 204 16.54 -16.15 8.41
CA ASP A 204 17.61 -17.11 8.08
C ASP A 204 17.55 -17.57 6.60
N LEU A 205 17.37 -16.60 5.71
CA LEU A 205 17.38 -16.85 4.28
C LEU A 205 18.82 -17.11 3.78
N PRO A 206 19.02 -18.01 2.81
CA PRO A 206 20.32 -18.21 2.18
C PRO A 206 20.94 -16.88 1.70
N GLU A 207 22.27 -16.75 1.78
CA GLU A 207 22.99 -15.55 1.36
C GLU A 207 22.72 -15.19 -0.11
N ASP A 208 22.52 -16.18 -0.97
CA ASP A 208 22.19 -15.94 -2.36
C ASP A 208 20.74 -15.47 -2.54
N ARG A 209 19.87 -15.60 -1.53
CA ARG A 209 18.44 -15.23 -1.58
C ARG A 209 18.13 -13.91 -0.88
N LEU A 210 18.95 -13.43 0.03
CA LEU A 210 18.74 -12.15 0.73
C LEU A 210 19.91 -11.19 0.50
N LEU A 211 19.59 -10.01 -0.03
CA LEU A 211 20.50 -8.88 -0.08
C LEU A 211 20.02 -7.79 0.87
N GLU A 212 20.83 -7.43 1.86
CA GLU A 212 20.70 -6.14 2.53
C GLU A 212 21.44 -5.07 1.72
N TRP A 213 20.76 -3.97 1.41
CA TRP A 213 21.27 -2.96 0.48
C TRP A 213 20.82 -1.57 0.87
N SER A 214 21.66 -0.57 0.65
CA SER A 214 21.33 0.85 0.78
C SER A 214 21.49 1.57 -0.54
N VAL A 215 20.70 2.61 -0.77
CA VAL A 215 20.73 3.38 -2.04
C VAL A 215 22.11 3.96 -2.34
N GLU A 216 22.89 4.25 -1.30
CA GLU A 216 24.25 4.75 -1.40
C GLU A 216 25.25 3.72 -1.97
N GLU A 217 24.90 2.43 -1.99
CA GLU A 217 25.74 1.35 -2.56
C GLU A 217 25.55 1.17 -4.07
N GLY A 218 24.45 1.68 -4.63
CA GLY A 218 24.23 1.74 -6.08
C GLY A 218 24.18 0.36 -6.76
N TRP A 219 24.73 0.30 -7.98
CA TRP A 219 24.56 -0.83 -8.91
C TRP A 219 25.28 -2.10 -8.52
N GLU A 220 26.54 -2.00 -8.08
CA GLU A 220 27.45 -3.14 -8.00
C GLU A 220 26.92 -4.32 -7.16
N PRO A 221 26.56 -4.13 -5.87
CA PRO A 221 26.00 -5.23 -5.07
C PRO A 221 24.64 -5.71 -5.58
N LEU A 222 23.80 -4.79 -6.09
CA LEU A 222 22.48 -5.13 -6.62
C LEU A 222 22.58 -6.04 -7.86
N CYS A 223 23.43 -5.66 -8.82
CA CYS A 223 23.62 -6.39 -10.08
C CYS A 223 24.27 -7.75 -9.83
N ARG A 224 25.26 -7.82 -8.93
CA ARG A 224 25.87 -9.08 -8.51
C ARG A 224 24.85 -10.05 -7.92
N PHE A 225 24.03 -9.58 -6.99
CA PHE A 225 23.00 -10.40 -6.34
C PHE A 225 21.94 -10.89 -7.33
N LEU A 226 21.53 -10.03 -8.27
CA LEU A 226 20.54 -10.35 -9.29
C LEU A 226 21.13 -11.08 -10.51
N SER A 227 22.46 -11.33 -10.53
CA SER A 227 23.18 -11.91 -11.66
C SER A 227 22.94 -11.16 -12.98
N LYS A 228 23.03 -9.83 -12.93
CA LYS A 228 22.86 -8.91 -14.06
C LYS A 228 24.15 -8.13 -14.34
N PRO A 229 24.40 -7.70 -15.58
CA PRO A 229 25.49 -6.78 -15.88
C PRO A 229 25.23 -5.42 -15.24
N VAL A 230 26.30 -4.75 -14.79
CA VAL A 230 26.24 -3.37 -14.29
C VAL A 230 26.00 -2.42 -15.47
N PRO A 231 24.92 -1.62 -15.47
CA PRO A 231 24.67 -0.64 -16.52
C PRO A 231 25.70 0.51 -16.52
N ASP A 232 26.06 1.00 -17.70
CA ASP A 232 26.92 2.20 -17.85
C ASP A 232 26.10 3.50 -17.76
N ILE A 233 25.34 3.65 -16.67
CA ILE A 233 24.55 4.84 -16.34
C ILE A 233 24.58 5.09 -14.83
N PRO A 234 24.46 6.34 -14.36
CA PRO A 234 24.34 6.62 -12.93
C PRO A 234 23.17 5.88 -12.29
N PHE A 235 23.34 5.47 -11.03
CA PHE A 235 22.25 4.83 -10.29
C PHE A 235 21.06 5.80 -10.15
N PRO A 236 19.80 5.34 -10.33
CA PRO A 236 18.64 6.21 -10.25
C PRO A 236 18.55 6.94 -8.90
N ASN A 237 18.43 8.28 -8.95
CA ASN A 237 18.20 9.12 -7.79
C ASN A 237 16.73 9.57 -7.76
N GLY A 238 15.85 8.62 -7.39
CA GLY A 238 14.40 8.78 -7.40
C GLY A 238 13.93 9.97 -6.59
N ASN A 239 13.58 11.05 -7.27
CA ASN A 239 12.40 11.81 -6.91
C ASN A 239 11.22 11.19 -7.67
N PRO A 240 10.00 11.14 -7.09
CA PRO A 240 8.83 10.82 -7.89
C PRO A 240 8.88 11.74 -9.12
N PRO A 241 8.85 11.20 -10.35
CA PRO A 241 8.81 12.03 -11.54
C PRO A 241 7.76 13.10 -11.32
N LYS A 242 8.04 14.37 -11.62
CA LYS A 242 7.08 15.47 -11.41
C LYS A 242 5.66 15.09 -11.89
N ALA A 243 5.60 14.35 -13.00
CA ALA A 243 4.41 13.72 -13.54
C ALA A 243 3.63 12.80 -12.58
N TRP A 244 4.30 12.00 -11.75
CA TRP A 244 3.66 11.16 -10.72
C TRP A 244 3.04 11.98 -9.60
N ALA A 245 3.76 12.98 -9.09
CA ALA A 245 3.21 13.89 -8.07
C ALA A 245 1.98 14.64 -8.61
N GLU A 246 2.07 15.16 -9.84
CA GLU A 246 0.95 15.79 -10.54
C GLU A 246 -0.23 14.82 -10.77
N ARG A 247 0.06 13.56 -11.13
CA ARG A 247 -0.96 12.52 -11.32
C ARG A 247 -1.68 12.19 -10.03
N ILE A 248 -0.96 12.04 -8.92
CA ILE A 248 -1.55 11.81 -7.59
C ILE A 248 -2.43 13.02 -7.23
N ALA A 249 -1.91 14.23 -7.37
CA ALA A 249 -2.65 15.46 -7.04
C ALA A 249 -3.95 15.57 -7.85
N LYS A 250 -3.87 15.39 -9.18
CA LYS A 250 -5.04 15.41 -10.07
C LYS A 250 -6.07 14.33 -9.72
N THR A 251 -5.61 13.14 -9.37
CA THR A 251 -6.50 12.02 -9.03
C THR A 251 -7.19 12.27 -7.69
N MET A 252 -6.45 12.71 -6.67
CA MET A 252 -7.00 13.11 -5.39
C MET A 252 -7.99 14.26 -5.51
N GLU A 253 -7.70 15.27 -6.33
CA GLU A 253 -8.61 16.37 -6.62
C GLU A 253 -9.94 15.87 -7.20
N ALA A 254 -9.89 14.93 -8.16
CA ALA A 254 -11.07 14.33 -8.74
C ALA A 254 -11.91 13.55 -7.71
N HIS A 255 -11.26 12.80 -6.82
CA HIS A 255 -11.94 12.09 -5.73
C HIS A 255 -12.59 13.06 -4.73
N HIS A 256 -11.89 14.13 -4.35
CA HIS A 256 -12.47 15.18 -3.49
C HIS A 256 -13.64 15.90 -4.13
N LYS A 257 -13.55 16.28 -5.41
CA LYS A 257 -14.68 16.89 -6.15
C LYS A 257 -15.90 15.97 -6.15
N ARG A 258 -15.68 14.67 -6.37
CA ARG A 258 -16.75 13.64 -6.35
C ARG A 258 -17.39 13.53 -4.97
N ALA A 259 -16.58 13.50 -3.91
CA ALA A 259 -17.05 13.46 -2.53
C ALA A 259 -17.89 14.69 -2.19
N VAL A 260 -17.41 15.91 -2.50
CA VAL A 260 -18.16 17.15 -2.24
C VAL A 260 -19.48 17.17 -3.00
N ARG A 261 -19.50 16.77 -4.28
CA ARG A 261 -20.75 16.64 -5.03
C ARG A 261 -21.73 15.69 -4.35
N ASN A 262 -21.26 14.51 -3.94
CA ASN A 262 -22.10 13.51 -3.28
C ASN A 262 -22.59 14.00 -1.89
N MET A 263 -21.78 14.76 -1.16
CA MET A 263 -22.19 15.43 0.08
C MET A 263 -23.32 16.43 -0.15
N LEU A 264 -23.21 17.26 -1.19
CA LEU A 264 -24.24 18.24 -1.53
C LEU A 264 -25.55 17.56 -1.93
N VAL A 265 -25.49 16.50 -2.74
CA VAL A 265 -26.66 15.69 -3.12
C VAL A 265 -27.30 15.06 -1.88
N PHE A 266 -26.49 14.45 -1.00
CA PHE A 266 -26.98 13.86 0.24
C PHE A 266 -27.66 14.91 1.13
N GLY A 267 -27.04 16.07 1.32
CA GLY A 267 -27.61 17.17 2.11
C GLY A 267 -28.93 17.68 1.52
N ALA A 268 -29.01 17.83 0.19
CA ALA A 268 -30.25 18.22 -0.48
C ALA A 268 -31.36 17.18 -0.30
N LEU A 269 -31.06 15.89 -0.45
CA LEU A 269 -32.04 14.81 -0.25
C LEU A 269 -32.49 14.71 1.22
N ALA A 270 -31.54 14.82 2.15
CA ALA A 270 -31.82 14.82 3.58
C ALA A 270 -32.68 16.01 4.03
N PHE A 271 -32.69 17.11 3.28
CA PHE A 271 -33.58 18.25 3.52
C PHE A 271 -34.93 18.11 2.79
N VAL A 272 -34.91 17.74 1.50
CA VAL A 272 -36.10 17.66 0.65
C VAL A 272 -37.04 16.53 1.08
N ILE A 273 -36.52 15.35 1.44
CA ILE A 273 -37.35 14.20 1.82
C ILE A 273 -38.20 14.51 3.07
N PRO A 274 -37.65 15.03 4.19
CA PRO A 274 -38.45 15.43 5.34
C PRO A 274 -39.46 16.53 5.02
N VAL A 275 -39.10 17.54 4.21
CA VAL A 275 -40.04 18.61 3.82
C VAL A 275 -41.22 18.05 3.03
N ILE A 276 -40.96 17.13 2.09
CA ILE A 276 -41.99 16.42 1.35
C ILE A 276 -42.85 15.57 2.29
N LEU A 277 -42.25 14.77 3.16
CA LEU A 277 -42.99 13.95 4.13
C LEU A 277 -43.86 14.81 5.07
N CYS A 278 -43.33 15.93 5.58
CA CYS A 278 -44.09 16.86 6.41
C CYS A 278 -45.26 17.50 5.65
N THR A 279 -45.06 17.93 4.40
CA THR A 279 -46.15 18.51 3.60
C THR A 279 -47.23 17.49 3.25
N TYR A 280 -46.86 16.25 2.94
CA TYR A 280 -47.82 15.16 2.75
C TYR A 280 -48.57 14.83 4.05
N LEU A 281 -47.88 14.72 5.19
CA LEU A 281 -48.52 14.37 6.46
C LEU A 281 -49.42 15.49 7.00
N VAL A 282 -49.05 16.77 6.82
CA VAL A 282 -49.87 17.92 7.22
C VAL A 282 -51.05 18.13 6.28
N GLY A 283 -50.95 17.74 4.99
CA GLY A 283 -52.08 17.81 4.05
C GLY A 283 -53.18 16.76 4.26
N PHE A 284 -53.02 15.84 5.21
CA PHE A 284 -54.02 14.83 5.60
C PHE A 284 -54.79 15.17 6.90
N PHE A 285 -54.46 16.29 7.57
CA PHE A 285 -55.18 16.85 8.72
C PHE A 285 -55.91 18.13 8.33
#